data_AF-A0A2M9PAY6-F1
#
_entry.id   AF-A0A2M9PAY6-F1
#
_cell.length_a   1.000
_cell.length_b   1.000
_cell.length_c   1.000
_cell.angle_alpha   90.00
_cell.angle_beta   90.00
_cell.angle_gamma   90.00
#
_symmetry.space_group_name_H-M   'P 1'
#
loop_
_entity.id
_entity.type
_entity.pdbx_description
1 polymer ?
#
loop_
_entity_poly.entity_id
_entity_poly.type
_entity_poly.pdbx_seq_one_letter_code
_entity_poly.pdbx_strand_id
1 'polypeptide(L)'
;AGRTYYIEVVGSGGNPLPDSVVSLYRNGNFITYDDQGGGGNDSRIVYTATQTGNFQVEVGGYADFYTGDYHLLVNEDDYKGTVDLETNGYNFNTMATAPSVQ
;
A
#
# COMPACT_ATOMS: atom_id res chain seq x y z
N ALA A 1 11.33 12.24 7.69
CA ALA A 1 10.61 13.27 6.93
C ALA A 1 11.38 13.53 5.63
N GLY A 2 10.69 13.97 4.58
CA GLY A 2 11.27 14.30 3.27
C GLY A 2 11.51 13.11 2.34
N ARG A 3 11.11 11.90 2.73
CA ARG A 3 11.22 10.67 1.93
C ARG A 3 9.88 10.34 1.28
N THR A 4 9.90 9.84 0.05
CA THR A 4 8.71 9.41 -0.68
C THR A 4 8.55 7.90 -0.55
N TYR A 5 7.33 7.46 -0.26
CA TYR A 5 6.97 6.06 -0.14
C TYR A 5 5.94 5.69 -1.19
N TYR A 6 6.14 4.53 -1.81
CA TYR A 6 5.18 3.86 -2.68
C TYR A 6 4.58 2.71 -1.88
N ILE A 7 3.27 2.77 -1.65
CA ILE A 7 2.51 1.78 -0.89
C ILE A 7 1.53 1.17 -1.88
N GLU A 8 1.71 -0.09 -2.22
CA GLU A 8 0.93 -0.78 -3.24
C GLU A 8 0.30 -2.05 -2.67
N VAL A 9 -0.97 -2.29 -3.02
CA VAL A 9 -1.68 -3.51 -2.65
C VAL A 9 -1.96 -4.30 -3.92
N VAL A 10 -1.46 -5.53 -3.98
CA VAL A 10 -1.61 -6.40 -5.15
C VAL A 10 -2.40 -7.64 -4.77
N GLY A 11 -3.53 -7.88 -5.44
CA GLY A 11 -4.28 -9.13 -5.33
C GLY A 11 -3.40 -10.34 -5.67
N SER A 12 -3.34 -11.36 -4.80
CA SER A 12 -2.36 -12.46 -4.94
C SER A 12 -2.89 -13.81 -4.46
N GLY A 13 -2.09 -14.87 -4.57
CA GLY A 13 -2.45 -16.18 -4.00
C GLY A 13 -3.57 -16.92 -4.75
N GLY A 14 -4.23 -17.84 -4.04
CA GLY A 14 -5.25 -18.72 -4.62
C GLY A 14 -6.65 -18.12 -4.68
N ASN A 15 -6.91 -17.08 -3.88
CA ASN A 15 -8.13 -16.29 -3.90
C ASN A 15 -7.77 -14.79 -3.82
N PRO A 16 -7.25 -14.21 -4.91
CA PRO A 16 -6.74 -12.84 -4.89
C PRO A 16 -7.85 -11.83 -4.61
N LEU A 17 -7.51 -10.78 -3.85
CA LEU A 17 -8.37 -9.61 -3.68
C LEU A 17 -8.60 -8.96 -5.06
N PRO A 18 -9.82 -8.96 -5.62
CA PRO A 18 -10.04 -8.53 -7.00
C PRO A 18 -9.99 -7.02 -7.24
N ASP A 19 -10.21 -6.24 -6.19
CA ASP A 19 -10.33 -4.78 -6.24
C ASP A 19 -10.00 -4.23 -4.85
N SER A 20 -8.81 -3.63 -4.75
CA SER A 20 -8.23 -3.27 -3.46
C SER A 20 -8.36 -1.79 -3.18
N VAL A 21 -8.41 -1.45 -1.90
CA VAL A 21 -8.35 -0.08 -1.39
C VAL A 21 -7.22 -0.01 -0.37
N VAL A 22 -6.41 1.03 -0.45
CA VAL A 22 -5.38 1.33 0.55
C VAL A 22 -5.62 2.72 1.13
N SER A 23 -5.57 2.82 2.47
CA SER A 23 -5.71 4.08 3.20
C SER A 23 -4.50 4.30 4.12
N LEU A 24 -4.02 5.55 4.19
CA LEU A 24 -2.89 5.97 5.02
C LEU A 24 -3.36 6.89 6.14
N TYR A 25 -2.89 6.63 7.35
CA TYR A 25 -3.20 7.38 8.56
C TYR A 25 -1.94 7.73 9.35
N ARG A 26 -2.09 8.70 10.25
CA ARG A 26 -1.12 8.98 11.31
C ARG A 26 -1.81 9.36 12.61
N ASN A 27 -1.51 8.62 13.67
CA ASN A 27 -2.11 8.80 14.99
C ASN A 27 -3.66 8.75 14.92
N GLY A 28 -4.20 7.85 14.09
CA GLY A 28 -5.64 7.72 13.85
C GLY A 28 -6.25 8.79 12.94
N ASN A 29 -5.48 9.80 12.50
CA ASN A 29 -5.97 10.79 11.55
C ASN A 29 -5.73 10.33 10.12
N PHE A 30 -6.77 10.42 9.31
CA PHE A 30 -6.72 10.13 7.88
C PHE A 30 -5.77 11.09 7.15
N ILE A 31 -4.98 10.55 6.21
CA ILE A 31 -4.09 11.32 5.34
C ILE A 31 -4.58 11.25 3.90
N THR A 32 -4.69 10.05 3.34
CA THR A 32 -5.09 9.82 1.95
C THR A 32 -5.53 8.38 1.75
N TYR A 33 -6.23 8.09 0.64
CA TYR A 33 -6.57 6.75 0.18
C TYR A 33 -6.42 6.65 -1.33
N ASP A 34 -6.43 5.43 -1.85
CA ASP A 34 -6.46 5.11 -3.27
C ASP A 34 -7.13 3.74 -3.49
N ASP A 35 -7.84 3.56 -4.60
CA ASP A 35 -8.59 2.35 -4.96
C ASP A 35 -8.28 1.80 -6.37
N GLN A 36 -7.52 2.53 -7.21
CA GLN A 36 -7.27 2.15 -8.63
C GLN A 36 -5.91 2.68 -9.17
N GLY A 37 -5.00 3.10 -8.30
CA GLY A 37 -3.72 3.74 -8.65
C GLY A 37 -2.58 2.78 -8.96
N GLY A 38 -2.79 1.47 -8.79
CA GLY A 38 -1.87 0.36 -9.11
C GLY A 38 -2.12 -0.24 -10.50
N GLY A 39 -1.72 -1.49 -10.70
CA GLY A 39 -1.99 -2.23 -11.94
C GLY A 39 -3.37 -2.90 -11.95
N GLY A 40 -4.19 -2.65 -12.97
CA GLY A 40 -5.56 -3.20 -12.99
C GLY A 40 -6.43 -2.54 -11.93
N ASN A 41 -7.04 -3.33 -11.03
CA ASN A 41 -7.85 -2.86 -9.89
C ASN A 41 -7.06 -2.84 -8.57
N ASP A 42 -5.73 -2.92 -8.65
CA ASP A 42 -4.86 -2.78 -7.49
C ASP A 42 -4.73 -1.30 -7.10
N SER A 43 -4.50 -1.02 -5.82
CA SER A 43 -4.42 0.33 -5.26
C SER A 43 -2.98 0.73 -4.96
N ARG A 44 -2.67 2.02 -5.10
CA ARG A 44 -1.33 2.54 -4.81
C ARG A 44 -1.34 3.98 -4.30
N ILE A 45 -0.71 4.20 -3.15
CA ILE A 45 -0.40 5.52 -2.62
C ILE A 45 1.07 5.87 -2.87
N VAL A 46 1.31 7.09 -3.39
CA VAL A 46 2.64 7.71 -3.40
C VAL A 46 2.63 8.88 -2.42
N TYR A 47 3.41 8.79 -1.34
CA TYR A 47 3.36 9.75 -0.24
C TYR A 47 4.74 10.24 0.19
N THR A 48 4.98 11.55 0.12
CA THR A 48 6.17 12.18 0.71
C THR A 48 5.92 12.52 2.18
N ALA A 49 6.58 11.81 3.08
CA ALA A 49 6.41 11.99 4.53
C ALA A 49 6.86 13.38 5.00
N THR A 50 5.92 14.24 5.38
CA THR A 50 6.23 15.61 5.85
C THR A 50 6.85 15.64 7.24
N GLN A 51 6.68 14.57 8.02
CA GLN A 51 7.19 14.43 9.38
C GLN A 51 7.77 13.03 9.60
N THR A 52 8.71 12.90 10.52
CA THR A 52 9.21 11.59 10.97
C THR A 52 8.23 11.01 11.98
N GLY A 53 8.05 9.69 11.95
CA GLY A 53 7.21 8.96 12.90
C GLY A 53 6.47 7.81 12.23
N ASN A 54 5.61 7.17 13.02
CA ASN A 54 4.84 6.02 12.55
C ASN A 54 3.60 6.47 11.77
N PHE A 55 3.34 5.75 10.69
CA PHE A 55 2.12 5.84 9.89
C PHE A 55 1.40 4.49 9.97
N GLN A 56 0.09 4.49 9.78
CA GLN A 56 -0.73 3.28 9.72
C GLN A 56 -1.27 3.12 8.30
N VAL A 57 -1.19 1.89 7.77
CA VAL A 57 -1.77 1.52 6.46
C VAL A 57 -2.93 0.57 6.73
N GLU A 58 -4.06 0.86 6.12
CA GLU A 58 -5.25 0.01 6.13
C GLU A 58 -5.51 -0.48 4.72
N VAL A 59 -5.81 -1.78 4.59
CA VAL A 59 -6.11 -2.45 3.31
C VAL A 59 -7.51 -3.02 3.39
N GLY A 60 -8.31 -2.79 2.35
CA GLY A 60 -9.67 -3.30 2.23
C GLY A 60 -10.03 -3.64 0.79
N GLY A 61 -11.21 -4.20 0.59
CA GLY A 61 -11.80 -4.36 -0.73
C GLY A 61 -12.69 -3.17 -1.09
N TYR A 62 -12.79 -2.85 -2.38
CA TYR A 62 -13.62 -1.73 -2.82
C TYR A 62 -15.08 -1.84 -2.32
N ALA A 63 -15.56 -0.75 -1.71
CA ALA A 63 -16.90 -0.63 -1.14
C ALA A 63 -17.29 -1.78 -0.18
N ASP A 64 -16.32 -2.44 0.43
CA ASP A 64 -16.48 -3.64 1.26
C ASP A 64 -17.14 -4.83 0.51
N PHE A 65 -17.13 -4.81 -0.83
CA PHE A 65 -17.72 -5.88 -1.65
C PHE A 65 -16.79 -7.06 -1.88
N TYR A 66 -15.50 -6.88 -1.61
CA TYR A 66 -14.47 -7.85 -1.96
C TYR A 66 -13.60 -8.22 -0.76
N THR A 67 -13.20 -9.49 -0.75
CA THR A 67 -12.24 -10.05 0.19
C THR A 67 -11.34 -11.01 -0.56
N GLY A 68 -10.07 -11.07 -0.18
CA GLY A 68 -9.13 -12.01 -0.79
C GLY A 68 -7.72 -11.82 -0.24
N ASP A 69 -6.83 -12.67 -0.72
CA ASP A 69 -5.41 -12.65 -0.40
C ASP A 69 -4.73 -11.51 -1.18
N TYR A 70 -3.80 -10.82 -0.51
CA TYR A 70 -3.07 -9.70 -1.09
C TYR A 70 -1.63 -9.65 -0.59
N HIS A 71 -0.77 -8.98 -1.34
CA HIS A 71 0.54 -8.52 -0.88
C HIS A 71 0.48 -7.01 -0.67
N LEU A 72 0.99 -6.55 0.48
CA LEU A 72 1.26 -5.14 0.73
C LEU A 72 2.74 -4.87 0.49
N LEU A 73 3.05 -4.03 -0.50
CA LEU A 73 4.40 -3.62 -0.84
C LEU A 73 4.63 -2.18 -0.38
N VAL A 74 5.71 -1.95 0.36
CA VAL A 74 6.13 -0.61 0.77
C VAL A 74 7.56 -0.38 0.34
N ASN A 75 7.74 0.52 -0.61
CA ASN A 75 9.05 0.93 -1.11
C ASN A 75 9.29 2.39 -0.75
N GLU A 76 10.52 2.70 -0.37
CA GLU A 76 10.98 4.07 -0.22
C GLU A 76 11.74 4.44 -1.49
N ASP A 77 11.38 5.56 -2.11
CA ASP A 77 12.30 6.22 -3.04
C ASP A 77 13.36 6.90 -2.18
N ASP A 78 14.49 6.20 -2.09
CA ASP A 78 15.67 6.62 -1.35
C ASP A 78 16.51 7.64 -2.12
N TYR A 79 16.13 7.99 -3.36
CA TYR A 79 16.89 8.89 -4.23
C TYR A 79 16.01 9.90 -4.99
N LYS A 80 15.85 11.08 -4.37
CA LYS A 80 15.21 12.26 -4.96
C LYS A 80 15.72 12.57 -6.38
N GLY A 81 14.94 12.22 -7.40
CA GLY A 81 15.20 12.57 -8.80
C GLY A 81 15.66 11.42 -9.71
N THR A 82 15.67 10.17 -9.26
CA THR A 82 15.65 9.03 -10.18
C THR A 82 14.23 8.79 -10.67
N VAL A 83 14.08 8.50 -11.97
CA VAL A 83 12.89 7.80 -12.43
C VAL A 83 13.07 6.39 -11.92
N ASP A 84 12.26 5.96 -10.96
CA ASP A 84 12.14 4.55 -10.62
C ASP A 84 11.50 3.87 -11.83
N LEU A 85 12.34 3.58 -12.83
CA LEU A 85 11.99 2.73 -13.94
C LEU A 85 11.60 1.40 -13.33
N GLU A 86 10.36 0.97 -13.54
CA GLU A 86 9.83 -0.38 -13.29
C GLU A 86 10.96 -1.43 -13.30
N THR A 87 11.52 -1.71 -12.12
CA THR A 87 12.55 -2.72 -11.98
C THR A 87 12.24 -3.55 -10.76
N ASN A 88 11.42 -4.57 -11.00
CA ASN A 88 11.50 -5.89 -10.40
C ASN A 88 12.15 -5.98 -9.01
N GLY A 89 11.30 -6.10 -7.98
CA GLY A 89 11.48 -7.21 -7.04
C GLY A 89 12.37 -7.00 -5.83
N TYR A 90 12.44 -5.80 -5.25
CA TYR A 90 12.82 -5.71 -3.83
C TYR A 90 11.63 -6.15 -2.95
N ASN A 91 11.50 -7.46 -2.79
CA ASN A 91 10.63 -8.08 -1.80
C ASN A 91 11.18 -7.78 -0.40
N PHE A 92 10.81 -6.64 0.19
CA PHE A 92 10.78 -6.56 1.65
C PHE A 92 9.53 -7.31 2.11
N ASN A 93 9.71 -8.62 2.30
CA ASN A 93 8.69 -9.54 2.77
C ASN A 93 8.36 -9.24 4.25
N THR A 94 7.69 -8.13 4.53
CA THR A 94 6.92 -8.00 5.77
C THR A 94 5.59 -8.69 5.54
N MET A 95 5.55 -10.00 5.82
CA MET A 95 4.29 -10.73 5.97
C MET A 95 3.54 -10.15 7.18
N ALA A 96 2.82 -9.05 6.96
CA ALA A 96 1.80 -8.60 7.88
C ALA A 96 0.57 -9.47 7.63
N THR A 97 0.46 -10.57 8.37
CA THR A 97 -0.84 -11.26 8.50
C THR A 97 -1.84 -10.24 9.04
N ALA A 98 -2.91 -9.98 8.27
CA ALA A 98 -3.99 -9.11 8.71
C ALA A 98 -4.49 -9.55 10.11
N PRO A 99 -4.71 -8.62 11.05
CA PRO A 99 -5.39 -8.97 12.28
C PRO A 99 -6.80 -9.46 11.94
N SER A 100 -7.14 -10.64 12.44
CA SER A 100 -8.51 -11.12 12.46
C SER A 100 -9.34 -10.13 13.28
N VAL A 101 -10.32 -9.51 12.64
CA VAL A 101 -11.38 -8.80 13.36
C VAL A 101 -12.22 -9.88 14.06
N GLN A 102 -12.24 -9.86 15.39
CA GLN A 102 -13.20 -10.62 16.20
C GLN A 102 -14.58 -10.01 16.09
#